data_AF-A0A2J6IYM1-F1
#
_entry.id   AF-A0A2J6IYM1-F1
#
_cell.length_a   1.000
_cell.length_b   1.000
_cell.length_c   1.000
_cell.angle_alpha   90.00
_cell.angle_beta   90.00
_cell.angle_gamma   90.00
#
_symmetry.space_group_name_H-M   'P 1'
#
loop_
_entity.id
_entity.type
_entity.pdbx_description
1 polymer ?
#
loop_
_entity_poly.entity_id
_entity_poly.type
_entity_poly.pdbx_seq_one_letter_code
_entity_poly.pdbx_strand_id
1 'polypeptide(L)'
;MAKGRILAIDGEEFYQRFYRNSLEAEGFVVETAANAAAGLTALRKNAFDLVIIEVKLSDADGFSLIDSIRKYNQHQDILVATGQQDARHAVRAMKLGISDYLLKPINHEEFQLVVNRILFRQSVHLEHQRLIDENIEFHSTLAQYRKCLELLKVDDLDRLGDLILDTLMEGLSAEGGALWLALDAQKFGLRCRRGLVRLRTTERSFTLADNQWQMVRSGKPRLQSDDRIVVVPLEYEGTPLGLIRIESPVGRETFQFRDVRTSELVAEFAATALNQVIRTRKLERSSLHAAQDGAYNPAYYHDYADKELYKARRYNRRLSCIRLVVDNMDRIKGLFNQKEVEAVQAKMLDLVNSAMRDADVIAMHADDSYSILLPETDYWGSLVTQRRLRNAFDGELKLGNMKRDARLDVYMRSASFPADGATVQDLENIAERRLERLRSSVFYNSDLVGRTFWPVVERLLGRSGEMKKGNAGIVVSDRLKRYEATLKSCYVEVSEQRLIDITRALCREVIESSRVRGIIYASCADFDAMKDALRFVEQLESTETSFILLGGKKRSNWNLQRVVPVHVDDRQFEKNVFLFYMNEDYAYAFIGRRTDKGLVGFHTSDFYFVENMIAKLQDQYQLRAQV
;
A
#
# COMPACT_ATOMS: atom_id res chain seq x y z
N MET A 1 44.98 17.80 46.67
CA MET A 1 45.74 17.01 45.66
C MET A 1 46.98 17.81 45.30
N ALA A 2 48.15 17.19 45.19
CA ALA A 2 49.38 17.90 44.83
C ALA A 2 49.26 18.47 43.41
N LYS A 3 49.69 19.72 43.20
CA LYS A 3 49.53 20.47 41.94
C LYS A 3 50.45 19.99 40.80
N GLY A 4 51.36 19.04 41.05
CA GLY A 4 52.31 18.49 40.08
C GLY A 4 53.67 18.10 40.72
N ARG A 5 54.56 17.48 39.95
CA ARG A 5 55.95 17.13 40.34
C ARG A 5 56.96 17.99 39.60
N ILE A 6 57.87 18.62 40.33
CA ILE A 6 58.91 19.49 39.77
C ILE A 6 60.28 18.94 40.15
N LEU A 7 61.21 18.89 39.20
CA LEU A 7 62.60 18.54 39.45
C LEU A 7 63.46 19.81 39.36
N ALA A 8 64.21 20.14 40.40
CA ALA A 8 65.18 21.24 40.37
C ALA A 8 66.61 20.72 40.46
N ILE A 9 67.43 21.05 39.46
CA ILE A 9 68.82 20.57 39.31
C ILE A 9 69.74 21.77 39.46
N ASP A 10 70.39 21.87 40.62
CA ASP A 10 71.22 23.02 40.97
C ASP A 10 72.37 22.60 41.91
N GLY A 11 73.59 23.06 41.65
CA GLY A 11 74.76 22.71 42.48
C GLY A 11 74.80 23.43 43.82
N GLU A 12 74.02 24.51 43.98
CA GLU A 12 74.01 25.33 45.19
C GLU A 12 72.87 24.95 46.12
N GLU A 13 73.19 24.51 47.34
CA GLU A 13 72.21 24.07 48.34
C GLU A 13 71.19 25.17 48.69
N PHE A 14 71.62 26.43 48.67
CA PHE A 14 70.74 27.59 48.86
C PHE A 14 69.58 27.60 47.86
N TYR A 15 69.87 27.44 46.56
CA TYR A 15 68.84 27.46 45.52
C TYR A 15 67.97 26.20 45.55
N GLN A 16 68.54 25.02 45.86
CA GLN A 16 67.74 23.81 46.07
C GLN A 16 66.69 24.00 47.18
N ARG A 17 67.08 24.59 48.32
CA ARG A 17 66.16 24.92 49.42
C ARG A 17 65.15 25.99 49.01
N PHE A 18 65.57 27.00 48.24
CA PHE A 18 64.68 28.03 47.71
C PHE A 18 63.58 27.45 46.81
N TYR A 19 63.92 26.61 45.82
CA TYR A 19 62.93 25.99 44.94
C TYR A 19 61.96 25.11 45.72
N ARG A 20 62.50 24.29 46.63
CA ARG A 20 61.70 23.42 47.49
C ARG A 20 60.71 24.21 48.32
N ASN A 21 61.17 25.16 49.13
CA ASN A 21 60.32 25.94 50.01
C ASN A 21 59.27 26.75 49.23
N SER A 22 59.67 27.36 48.11
CA SER A 22 58.78 28.21 47.31
C SER A 22 57.66 27.43 46.63
N LEU A 23 57.95 26.23 46.13
CA LEU A 23 57.00 25.42 45.35
C LEU A 23 56.20 24.43 46.21
N GLU A 24 56.80 23.89 47.27
CA GLU A 24 56.06 23.04 48.22
C GLU A 24 55.00 23.83 48.99
N ALA A 25 55.27 25.11 49.32
CA ALA A 25 54.28 26.01 49.91
C ALA A 25 53.04 26.21 49.00
N GLU A 26 53.24 26.11 47.68
CA GLU A 26 52.18 26.19 46.67
C GLU A 26 51.48 24.83 46.40
N GLY A 27 51.95 23.75 47.04
CA GLY A 27 51.38 22.41 46.96
C GLY A 27 51.97 21.51 45.86
N PHE A 28 53.13 21.86 45.30
CA PHE A 28 53.88 20.98 44.38
C PHE A 28 54.74 19.97 45.14
N VAL A 29 55.03 18.83 44.52
CA VAL A 29 56.04 17.88 45.01
C VAL A 29 57.37 18.20 44.34
N VAL A 30 58.37 18.59 45.13
CA VAL A 30 59.66 19.04 44.59
C VAL A 30 60.74 18.01 44.87
N GLU A 31 61.39 17.52 43.82
CA GLU A 31 62.60 16.71 43.92
C GLU A 31 63.79 17.61 43.56
N THR A 32 64.89 17.53 44.31
CA THR A 32 66.10 18.32 44.03
C THR A 32 67.29 17.41 43.73
N ALA A 33 68.13 17.83 42.78
CA ALA A 33 69.36 17.13 42.42
C ALA A 33 70.55 18.11 42.42
N ALA A 34 71.68 17.67 42.97
CA ALA A 34 72.87 18.50 43.11
C ALA A 34 73.77 18.56 41.87
N ASN A 35 73.53 17.69 40.89
CA ASN A 35 74.36 17.54 39.70
C ASN A 35 73.56 16.89 38.55
N ALA A 36 74.10 16.92 37.33
CA ALA A 36 73.41 16.43 36.15
C ALA A 36 73.14 14.92 36.21
N ALA A 37 74.08 14.13 36.71
CA ALA A 37 73.93 12.68 36.84
C ALA A 37 72.75 12.28 37.76
N ALA A 38 72.60 12.94 38.91
CA ALA A 38 71.47 12.72 39.81
C ALA A 38 70.15 13.16 39.18
N GLY A 39 70.14 14.30 38.47
CA GLY A 39 68.96 14.78 37.76
C GLY A 39 68.48 13.83 36.66
N LEU A 40 69.40 13.30 35.84
CA LEU A 40 69.08 12.28 34.83
C LEU A 40 68.56 10.98 35.44
N THR A 41 69.10 10.57 36.59
CA THR A 41 68.63 9.39 37.32
C THR A 41 67.19 9.60 37.79
N ALA A 42 66.87 10.78 38.33
CA ALA A 42 65.51 11.13 38.72
C ALA A 42 64.54 11.11 37.53
N LEU A 43 64.92 11.73 36.40
CA LEU A 43 64.11 11.78 35.16
C LEU A 43 63.86 10.41 34.53
N ARG A 44 64.75 9.44 34.74
CA ARG A 44 64.55 8.05 34.30
C ARG A 44 63.58 7.29 35.19
N LYS A 45 63.51 7.66 36.47
CA LYS A 45 62.69 6.98 37.48
C LYS A 45 61.27 7.54 37.56
N ASN A 46 61.11 8.83 37.31
CA ASN A 46 59.88 9.58 37.52
C ASN A 46 59.61 10.55 36.37
N ALA A 47 58.33 10.81 36.08
CA ALA A 47 57.91 11.92 35.23
C ALA A 47 57.77 13.21 36.05
N PHE A 48 58.11 14.34 35.44
CA PHE A 48 58.02 15.67 36.05
C PHE A 48 57.30 16.64 35.09
N ASP A 49 56.47 17.52 35.65
CA ASP A 49 55.74 18.53 34.90
C ASP A 49 56.68 19.68 34.50
N LEU A 50 57.62 20.05 35.37
CA LEU A 50 58.64 21.07 35.11
C LEU A 50 60.02 20.60 35.59
N VAL A 51 61.04 20.87 34.77
CA VAL A 51 62.44 20.70 35.17
C VAL A 51 63.13 22.06 35.23
N ILE A 52 63.67 22.42 36.39
CA ILE A 52 64.45 23.63 36.60
C ILE A 52 65.93 23.27 36.53
N ILE A 53 66.73 23.94 35.70
CA ILE A 53 68.13 23.56 35.43
C ILE A 53 69.06 24.75 35.57
N GLU A 54 70.11 24.60 36.38
CA GLU A 54 71.29 25.46 36.36
C GLU A 54 72.22 25.11 35.18
N VAL A 55 72.74 26.12 34.50
CA VAL A 55 73.65 25.96 33.35
C VAL A 55 75.03 25.48 33.82
N LYS A 56 75.54 26.00 34.94
CA LYS A 56 76.85 25.60 35.46
C LYS A 56 76.71 24.55 36.56
N LEU A 57 76.74 23.26 36.18
CA LEU A 57 76.80 22.13 37.12
C LEU A 57 78.24 21.65 37.30
N SER A 58 78.49 20.89 38.37
CA SER A 58 79.84 20.40 38.71
C SER A 58 80.34 19.29 37.77
N ASP A 59 79.44 18.57 37.13
CA ASP A 59 79.71 17.37 36.32
C ASP A 59 79.34 17.52 34.83
N ALA A 60 78.59 18.55 34.45
CA ALA A 60 78.21 18.83 33.05
C ALA A 60 77.83 20.30 32.80
N ASP A 61 77.84 20.69 31.52
CA ASP A 61 77.15 21.90 31.05
C ASP A 61 75.64 21.61 31.00
N GLY A 62 74.83 22.41 31.69
CA GLY A 62 73.37 22.28 31.75
C GLY A 62 72.71 22.32 30.37
N PHE A 63 73.32 22.96 29.37
CA PHE A 63 72.84 22.88 27.98
C PHE A 63 72.94 21.47 27.39
N SER A 64 73.97 20.71 27.75
CA SER A 64 74.13 19.31 27.33
C SER A 64 73.09 18.41 27.99
N LEU A 65 72.70 18.75 29.23
CA LEU A 65 71.61 18.09 29.94
C LEU A 65 70.26 18.37 29.27
N ILE A 66 69.98 19.62 28.88
CA ILE A 66 68.76 19.97 28.13
C ILE A 66 68.66 19.17 26.83
N ASP A 67 69.74 19.06 26.05
CA ASP A 67 69.77 18.26 24.82
C ASP A 67 69.47 16.78 25.10
N SER A 68 70.03 16.24 26.19
CA SER A 68 69.78 14.86 26.62
C SER A 68 68.31 14.63 27.02
N ILE A 69 67.69 15.60 27.71
CA ILE A 69 66.27 15.55 28.08
C ILE A 69 65.40 15.62 26.83
N ARG A 70 65.71 16.52 25.90
CA ARG A 70 64.96 16.71 24.64
C ARG A 70 64.98 15.46 23.76
N LYS A 71 66.07 14.69 23.76
CA LYS A 71 66.16 13.39 23.08
C LYS A 71 65.22 12.34 23.65
N TYR A 72 64.89 12.42 24.95
CA TYR A 72 64.03 11.45 25.63
C TYR A 72 62.56 11.91 25.70
N ASN A 73 62.33 13.21 25.92
CA ASN A 73 61.04 13.86 25.90
C ASN A 73 61.15 15.24 25.24
N GLN A 74 60.78 15.31 23.96
CA GLN A 74 60.86 16.54 23.16
C GLN A 74 60.00 17.68 23.74
N HIS A 75 58.94 17.36 24.49
CA HIS A 75 57.96 18.32 24.98
C HIS A 75 58.10 18.65 26.48
N GLN A 76 59.14 18.16 27.16
CA GLN A 76 59.37 18.47 28.57
C GLN A 76 59.44 19.99 28.80
N ASP A 77 58.64 20.55 29.70
CA ASP A 77 58.82 21.96 30.06
C ASP A 77 60.07 22.12 30.94
N ILE A 78 60.93 23.07 30.55
CA ILE A 78 62.24 23.31 31.15
C ILE A 78 62.37 24.80 31.47
N LEU A 79 62.67 25.13 32.71
CA LEU A 79 63.03 26.46 33.17
C LEU A 79 64.54 26.51 33.43
N VAL A 80 65.26 27.38 32.74
CA VAL A 80 66.68 27.57 33.03
C VAL A 80 66.81 28.67 34.08
N ALA A 81 67.57 28.40 35.15
CA ALA A 81 67.83 29.38 36.20
C ALA A 81 69.34 29.45 36.43
N THR A 82 70.00 30.55 36.08
CA THR A 82 71.48 30.63 36.10
C THR A 82 72.03 31.97 36.58
N GLY A 83 73.19 31.94 37.23
CA GLY A 83 73.97 33.14 37.58
C GLY A 83 74.82 33.69 36.44
N GLN A 84 74.82 33.06 35.27
CA GLN A 84 75.61 33.55 34.13
C GLN A 84 74.90 34.70 33.39
N GLN A 85 75.52 35.88 33.40
CA GLN A 85 75.01 37.08 32.73
C GLN A 85 75.51 37.25 31.28
N ASP A 86 75.49 36.18 30.46
CA ASP A 86 75.79 36.28 29.02
C ASP A 86 74.50 36.18 28.20
N ALA A 87 74.15 37.24 27.46
CA ALA A 87 72.98 37.27 26.58
C ALA A 87 72.99 36.14 25.53
N ARG A 88 74.18 35.65 25.13
CA ARG A 88 74.31 34.50 24.20
C ARG A 88 73.77 33.21 24.80
N HIS A 89 73.82 33.04 26.11
CA HIS A 89 73.28 31.87 26.80
C HIS A 89 71.76 31.88 26.81
N ALA A 90 71.11 33.02 27.06
CA ALA A 90 69.66 33.13 26.96
C ALA A 90 69.14 32.81 25.54
N VAL A 91 69.81 33.33 24.50
CA VAL A 91 69.47 33.03 23.10
C VAL A 91 69.69 31.54 22.78
N ARG A 92 70.78 30.94 23.26
CA ARG A 92 71.06 29.50 23.09
C ARG A 92 70.00 28.64 23.78
N ALA A 93 69.58 29.03 24.98
CA ALA A 93 68.57 28.34 25.77
C ALA A 93 67.20 28.34 25.04
N MET A 94 66.78 29.50 24.52
CA MET A 94 65.55 29.62 23.72
C MET A 94 65.61 28.77 22.44
N LYS A 95 66.75 28.69 21.76
CA LYS A 95 66.94 27.82 20.58
C LYS A 95 66.80 26.32 20.88
N LEU A 96 67.01 25.91 22.13
CA LEU A 96 66.80 24.54 22.59
C LEU A 96 65.35 24.26 23.03
N GLY A 97 64.46 25.25 22.83
CA GLY A 97 63.03 25.10 23.09
C GLY A 97 62.68 25.00 24.57
N ILE A 98 63.45 25.65 25.46
CA ILE A 98 63.06 25.76 26.87
C ILE A 98 61.78 26.60 27.02
N SER A 99 61.11 26.46 28.16
CA SER A 99 59.87 27.16 28.45
C SER A 99 60.13 28.59 28.89
N ASP A 100 61.19 28.82 29.67
CA ASP A 100 61.63 30.15 30.09
C ASP A 100 63.03 30.18 30.71
N TYR A 101 63.54 31.38 30.99
CA TYR A 101 64.87 31.64 31.54
C TYR A 101 64.85 32.68 32.67
N LEU A 102 65.54 32.41 33.77
CA LEU A 102 65.71 33.30 34.93
C LEU A 102 67.18 33.52 35.28
N LEU A 103 67.50 34.75 35.70
CA LEU A 103 68.83 35.13 36.19
C LEU A 103 68.89 35.06 37.71
N LYS A 104 69.98 34.52 38.25
CA LYS A 104 70.31 34.57 39.68
C LYS A 104 71.00 35.91 40.04
N PRO A 105 70.70 36.54 41.21
CA PRO A 105 69.79 36.07 42.26
C PRO A 105 68.32 36.21 41.86
N ILE A 106 67.55 35.14 42.12
CA ILE A 106 66.16 35.00 41.66
C ILE A 106 65.22 35.77 42.59
N ASN A 107 64.39 36.66 42.04
CA ASN A 107 63.29 37.25 42.78
C ASN A 107 62.16 36.23 42.97
N HIS A 108 61.66 36.09 44.20
CA HIS A 108 60.61 35.12 44.54
C HIS A 108 59.30 35.36 43.76
N GLU A 109 58.86 36.61 43.62
CA GLU A 109 57.64 36.94 42.88
C GLU A 109 57.79 36.62 41.39
N GLU A 110 58.94 36.94 40.80
CA GLU A 110 59.24 36.64 39.39
C GLU A 110 59.29 35.13 39.14
N PHE A 111 59.92 34.37 40.03
CA PHE A 111 59.96 32.91 39.96
C PHE A 111 58.58 32.29 40.00
N GLN A 112 57.74 32.70 40.96
CA GLN A 112 56.38 32.20 41.06
C GLN A 112 55.56 32.52 39.81
N LEU A 113 55.69 33.73 39.26
CA LEU A 113 55.00 34.13 38.03
C LEU A 113 55.40 33.25 36.84
N VAL A 114 56.70 33.02 36.65
CA VAL A 114 57.21 32.20 35.54
C VAL A 114 56.76 30.74 35.69
N VAL A 115 56.91 30.14 36.87
CA VAL A 115 56.49 28.75 37.09
C VAL A 115 54.98 28.59 36.90
N ASN A 116 54.17 29.47 37.48
CA ASN A 116 52.71 29.42 37.32
C ASN A 116 52.30 29.56 35.86
N ARG A 117 52.95 30.45 35.10
CA ARG A 117 52.68 30.61 33.66
C ARG A 117 52.96 29.34 32.87
N ILE A 118 54.10 28.68 33.13
CA ILE A 118 54.49 27.45 32.43
C ILE A 118 53.48 26.33 32.72
N LEU A 119 53.19 26.09 34.00
CA LEU A 119 52.29 25.01 34.44
C LEU A 119 50.83 25.27 34.04
N PHE A 120 50.38 26.53 34.07
CA PHE A 120 49.06 26.89 33.56
C PHE A 120 48.91 26.60 32.06
N ARG A 121 49.96 26.87 31.26
CA ARG A 121 49.92 26.53 29.82
C ARG A 121 49.77 25.02 29.60
N GLN A 122 50.46 24.20 30.41
CA GLN A 122 50.34 22.74 30.34
C GLN A 122 48.93 22.27 30.70
N SER A 123 48.35 22.78 31.79
CA SER A 123 47.01 22.35 32.23
C SER A 123 45.93 22.70 31.20
N VAL A 124 46.02 23.88 30.58
CA VAL A 124 45.13 24.28 29.48
C VAL A 124 45.27 23.36 28.28
N HIS A 125 46.49 22.95 27.91
CA HIS A 125 46.71 22.05 26.78
C HIS A 125 46.11 20.66 27.02
N LEU A 126 46.31 20.10 28.22
CA LEU A 126 45.75 18.80 28.61
C LEU A 126 44.22 18.84 28.63
N GLU A 127 43.61 19.88 29.18
CA GLU A 127 42.15 20.01 29.20
C GLU A 127 41.59 20.19 27.78
N HIS A 128 42.28 20.95 26.91
CA HIS A 128 41.87 21.08 25.51
C HIS A 128 41.90 19.74 24.76
N GLN A 129 42.93 18.91 24.97
CA GLN A 129 42.97 17.54 24.42
C GLN A 129 41.84 16.68 24.94
N ARG A 130 41.60 16.70 26.27
CA ARG A 130 40.49 15.97 26.90
C ARG A 130 39.14 16.36 26.29
N LEU A 131 38.90 17.66 26.12
CA LEU A 131 37.68 18.18 25.51
C LEU A 131 37.56 17.78 24.03
N ILE A 132 38.65 17.75 23.27
CA ILE A 132 38.63 17.25 21.88
C ILE A 132 38.21 15.79 21.85
N ASP A 133 38.80 14.95 22.70
CA ASP A 133 38.51 13.51 22.73
C ASP A 133 37.04 13.27 23.11
N GLU A 134 36.53 13.95 24.14
CA GLU A 134 35.11 13.92 24.50
C GLU A 134 34.23 14.38 23.33
N ASN A 135 34.62 15.45 22.64
CA ASN A 135 33.86 16.00 21.51
C ASN A 135 33.82 15.02 20.32
N ILE A 136 34.92 14.34 20.03
CA ILE A 136 34.96 13.26 19.02
C ILE A 136 34.02 12.13 19.40
N GLU A 137 34.01 11.71 20.67
CA GLU A 137 33.09 10.66 21.16
C GLU A 137 31.62 11.10 21.07
N PHE A 138 31.31 12.34 21.47
CA PHE A 138 29.98 12.92 21.33
C PHE A 138 29.52 12.98 19.88
N HIS A 139 30.37 13.46 18.97
CA HIS A 139 30.05 13.52 17.54
C HIS A 139 29.85 12.13 16.92
N SER A 140 30.65 11.13 17.32
CA SER A 140 30.46 9.74 16.91
C SER A 140 29.10 9.20 17.36
N THR A 141 28.73 9.43 18.62
CA THR A 141 27.44 9.03 19.18
C THR A 141 26.28 9.71 18.46
N LEU A 142 26.36 11.03 18.23
CA LEU A 142 25.33 11.79 17.50
C LEU A 142 25.18 11.30 16.05
N ALA A 143 26.27 10.94 15.39
CA ALA A 143 26.22 10.37 14.04
C ALA A 143 25.46 9.04 14.02
N GLN A 144 25.68 8.17 15.01
CA GLN A 144 24.94 6.91 15.16
C GLN A 144 23.44 7.16 15.40
N TYR A 145 23.08 8.08 16.30
CA TYR A 145 21.68 8.47 16.53
C TYR A 145 21.02 9.04 15.28
N ARG A 146 21.70 9.92 14.53
CA ARG A 146 21.15 10.49 13.29
C ARG A 146 20.84 9.41 12.26
N LYS A 147 21.72 8.43 12.07
CA LYS A 147 21.44 7.28 11.18
C LYS A 147 20.22 6.49 11.65
N CYS A 148 20.10 6.23 12.95
CA CYS A 148 18.95 5.51 13.50
C CYS A 148 17.62 6.28 13.35
N LEU A 149 17.64 7.62 13.44
CA LEU A 149 16.45 8.45 13.21
C LEU A 149 15.91 8.38 11.78
N GLU A 150 16.75 8.10 10.78
CA GLU A 150 16.29 7.89 9.40
C GLU A 150 15.41 6.64 9.28
N LEU A 151 15.60 5.63 10.13
CA LEU A 151 14.75 4.42 10.16
C LEU A 151 13.28 4.77 10.45
N LEU A 152 13.05 5.74 11.34
CA LEU A 152 11.69 6.15 11.75
C LEU A 152 10.93 6.91 10.67
N LYS A 153 11.62 7.40 9.62
CA LYS A 153 11.01 8.16 8.53
C LYS A 153 10.53 7.28 7.37
N VAL A 154 10.86 5.98 7.38
CA VAL A 154 10.53 5.07 6.30
C VAL A 154 9.15 4.45 6.54
N ASP A 155 8.28 4.52 5.54
CA ASP A 155 6.91 4.00 5.53
C ASP A 155 6.77 2.65 4.81
N ASP A 156 7.74 2.29 3.97
CA ASP A 156 7.78 1.02 3.25
C ASP A 156 8.60 -0.05 3.98
N LEU A 157 8.01 -1.24 4.16
CA LEU A 157 8.61 -2.33 4.92
C LEU A 157 9.87 -2.91 4.27
N ASP A 158 9.91 -2.99 2.94
CA ASP A 158 11.05 -3.58 2.23
C ASP A 158 12.24 -2.63 2.25
N ARG A 159 12.00 -1.34 1.99
CA ARG A 159 13.02 -0.28 2.15
C ARG A 159 13.53 -0.18 3.58
N LEU A 160 12.65 -0.27 4.58
CA LEU A 160 13.04 -0.22 5.98
C LEU A 160 13.93 -1.42 6.34
N GLY A 161 13.58 -2.63 5.90
CA GLY A 161 14.39 -3.82 6.13
C GLY A 161 15.79 -3.70 5.55
N ASP A 162 15.92 -3.19 4.33
CA ASP A 162 17.22 -2.92 3.70
C ASP A 162 18.03 -1.88 4.47
N LEU A 163 17.42 -0.76 4.86
CA LEU A 163 18.09 0.31 5.59
C LEU A 163 18.57 -0.12 6.98
N ILE A 164 17.79 -0.97 7.67
CA ILE A 164 18.19 -1.56 8.96
C ILE A 164 19.46 -2.41 8.79
N LEU A 165 19.49 -3.28 7.77
CA LEU A 165 20.66 -4.11 7.50
C LEU A 165 21.88 -3.27 7.13
N ASP A 166 21.73 -2.28 6.25
CA ASP A 166 22.83 -1.42 5.83
C ASP A 166 23.38 -0.63 7.02
N THR A 167 22.51 -0.12 7.91
CA THR A 167 22.92 0.60 9.13
C THR A 167 23.73 -0.29 10.08
N LEU A 168 23.28 -1.54 10.30
CA LEU A 168 24.01 -2.50 11.13
C LEU A 168 25.34 -2.92 10.50
N MET A 169 25.35 -3.24 9.20
CA MET A 169 26.55 -3.68 8.52
C MET A 169 27.63 -2.59 8.47
N GLU A 170 27.24 -1.34 8.24
CA GLU A 170 28.16 -0.21 8.34
C GLU A 170 28.64 0.01 9.77
N GLY A 171 27.73 0.01 10.75
CA GLY A 171 28.04 0.26 12.15
C GLY A 171 28.97 -0.79 12.77
N LEU A 172 28.82 -2.05 12.36
CA LEU A 172 29.64 -3.16 12.83
C LEU A 172 30.85 -3.44 11.93
N SER A 173 30.92 -2.79 10.76
CA SER A 173 31.87 -3.13 9.69
C SER A 173 31.81 -4.62 9.34
N ALA A 174 30.69 -5.09 8.82
CA ALA A 174 30.44 -6.51 8.53
C ALA A 174 30.24 -6.80 7.03
N GLU A 175 30.63 -7.99 6.58
CA GLU A 175 30.52 -8.43 5.18
C GLU A 175 29.21 -9.16 4.86
N GLY A 176 28.44 -9.57 5.87
CA GLY A 176 27.20 -10.31 5.66
C GLY A 176 26.13 -9.98 6.70
N GLY A 177 24.89 -9.80 6.23
CA GLY A 177 23.72 -9.58 7.09
C GLY A 177 22.44 -10.18 6.50
N ALA A 178 21.59 -10.74 7.35
CA ALA A 178 20.27 -11.24 6.97
C ALA A 178 19.22 -10.86 8.00
N LEU A 179 18.04 -10.44 7.54
CA LEU A 179 16.90 -10.05 8.36
C LEU A 179 15.71 -10.96 8.06
N TRP A 180 15.12 -11.49 9.12
CA TRP A 180 13.84 -12.20 9.10
C TRP A 180 12.80 -11.41 9.87
N LEU A 181 11.58 -11.33 9.32
CA LEU A 181 10.43 -10.74 10.02
C LEU A 181 9.43 -11.83 10.42
N ALA A 182 8.73 -11.60 11.54
CA ALA A 182 7.68 -12.49 12.00
C ALA A 182 6.53 -12.57 10.97
N LEU A 183 6.11 -13.79 10.64
CA LEU A 183 4.94 -14.09 9.81
C LEU A 183 3.71 -14.38 10.68
N ASP A 184 3.93 -15.06 11.81
CA ASP A 184 2.96 -15.37 12.85
C ASP A 184 3.67 -15.43 14.22
N ALA A 185 2.97 -15.84 15.28
CA ALA A 185 3.52 -15.91 16.63
C ALA A 185 4.71 -16.88 16.79
N GLN A 186 4.93 -17.79 15.84
CA GLN A 186 5.99 -18.80 15.92
C GLN A 186 6.94 -18.88 14.72
N LYS A 187 6.66 -18.18 13.62
CA LYS A 187 7.34 -18.35 12.34
C LYS A 187 7.97 -17.05 11.86
N PHE A 188 9.21 -17.14 11.41
CA PHE A 188 9.95 -16.05 10.78
C PHE A 188 10.17 -16.33 9.29
N GLY A 189 10.03 -15.31 8.46
CA GLY A 189 10.30 -15.34 7.02
C GLY A 189 11.46 -14.42 6.67
N LEU A 190 12.39 -14.90 5.85
CA LEU A 190 13.52 -14.11 5.35
C LEU A 190 12.97 -12.96 4.52
N ARG A 191 13.41 -11.73 4.82
CA ARG A 191 12.98 -10.53 4.08
C ARG A 191 14.08 -9.98 3.21
N CYS A 192 15.24 -9.72 3.79
CA CYS A 192 16.37 -9.21 3.04
C CYS A 192 17.67 -9.88 3.48
N ARG A 193 18.64 -9.87 2.56
CA ARG A 193 20.02 -10.25 2.83
C ARG A 193 20.95 -9.29 2.10
N ARG A 194 22.15 -9.13 2.65
CA ARG A 194 23.22 -8.32 2.10
C ARG A 194 24.56 -9.04 2.28
N GLY A 195 25.40 -8.97 1.25
CA GLY A 195 26.74 -9.55 1.27
C GLY A 195 26.81 -11.08 1.32
N LEU A 196 27.95 -11.61 1.75
CA LEU A 196 28.28 -13.05 1.74
C LEU A 196 27.74 -13.76 2.99
N VAL A 197 26.42 -13.90 3.08
CA VAL A 197 25.81 -14.68 4.17
C VAL A 197 25.70 -16.15 3.79
N ARG A 198 26.27 -17.05 4.61
CA ARG A 198 26.14 -18.50 4.43
C ARG A 198 24.81 -19.00 5.01
N LEU A 199 23.73 -18.85 4.24
CA LEU A 199 22.41 -19.39 4.59
C LEU A 199 22.21 -20.81 4.04
N ARG A 200 21.67 -21.72 4.86
CA ARG A 200 21.19 -23.04 4.38
C ARG A 200 19.86 -22.87 3.63
N THR A 201 19.57 -23.74 2.66
CA THR A 201 18.34 -23.69 1.84
C THR A 201 17.04 -23.73 2.68
N THR A 202 17.10 -24.28 3.89
CA THR A 202 16.03 -24.35 4.89
C THR A 202 15.79 -23.04 5.66
N GLU A 203 16.62 -22.02 5.52
CA GLU A 203 16.57 -20.78 6.32
C GLU A 203 15.75 -19.65 5.65
N ARG A 204 15.01 -19.93 4.56
CA ARG A 204 14.07 -18.95 3.97
C ARG A 204 12.86 -18.66 4.88
N SER A 205 12.46 -19.63 5.68
CA SER A 205 11.52 -19.45 6.78
C SER A 205 11.76 -20.53 7.83
N PHE A 206 11.78 -20.16 9.11
CA PHE A 206 11.99 -21.11 10.20
C PHE A 206 11.03 -20.86 11.36
N THR A 207 10.83 -21.90 12.16
CA THR A 207 10.13 -21.85 13.45
C THR A 207 11.19 -21.98 14.54
N LEU A 208 11.18 -21.08 15.52
CA LEU A 208 12.13 -21.14 16.64
C LEU A 208 11.71 -22.21 17.66
N ALA A 209 12.68 -22.94 18.20
CA ALA A 209 12.46 -23.83 19.35
C ALA A 209 12.25 -23.03 20.65
N ASP A 210 11.59 -23.61 21.66
CA ASP A 210 11.22 -22.93 22.94
C ASP A 210 12.40 -22.25 23.65
N ASN A 211 13.60 -22.84 23.59
CA ASN A 211 14.81 -22.27 24.18
C ASN A 211 15.36 -21.05 23.40
N GLN A 212 15.03 -20.92 22.11
CA GLN A 212 15.42 -19.78 21.28
C GLN A 212 14.44 -18.60 21.43
N TRP A 213 13.21 -18.84 21.86
CA TRP A 213 12.23 -17.78 22.16
C TRP A 213 12.63 -16.89 23.32
N GLN A 214 13.31 -17.44 24.33
CA GLN A 214 13.84 -16.63 25.44
C GLN A 214 14.85 -15.58 24.96
N MET A 215 15.63 -15.88 23.92
CA MET A 215 16.57 -14.93 23.34
C MET A 215 15.83 -13.81 22.62
N VAL A 216 14.85 -14.13 21.77
CA VAL A 216 14.10 -13.10 21.01
C VAL A 216 13.28 -12.21 21.94
N ARG A 217 12.62 -12.79 22.96
CA ARG A 217 11.87 -12.05 23.98
C ARG A 217 12.74 -11.22 24.91
N SER A 218 14.03 -11.52 25.00
CA SER A 218 14.95 -10.70 25.81
C SER A 218 15.29 -9.37 25.17
N GLY A 219 15.06 -9.20 23.85
CA GLY A 219 15.34 -7.98 23.11
C GLY A 219 16.84 -7.62 22.98
N LYS A 220 17.74 -8.43 23.55
CA LYS A 220 19.17 -8.09 23.65
C LYS A 220 20.03 -8.79 22.59
N PRO A 221 20.89 -8.06 21.87
CA PRO A 221 21.84 -8.67 20.95
C PRO A 221 22.84 -9.58 21.67
N ARG A 222 23.27 -10.64 21.00
CA ARG A 222 24.24 -11.61 21.55
C ARG A 222 25.24 -12.08 20.50
N LEU A 223 26.44 -12.38 20.98
CA LEU A 223 27.49 -13.02 20.20
C LEU A 223 27.27 -14.54 20.18
N GLN A 224 27.54 -15.16 19.03
CA GLN A 224 27.47 -16.60 18.80
C GLN A 224 28.62 -17.06 17.91
N SER A 225 28.85 -18.39 17.90
CA SER A 225 29.86 -19.06 17.07
C SER A 225 31.26 -18.44 17.24
N ASP A 226 31.79 -18.53 18.46
CA ASP A 226 33.09 -17.96 18.85
C ASP A 226 33.21 -16.46 18.53
N ASP A 227 32.17 -15.70 18.84
CA ASP A 227 32.07 -14.25 18.63
C ASP A 227 32.18 -13.78 17.17
N ARG A 228 31.93 -14.67 16.20
CA ARG A 228 31.94 -14.36 14.76
C ARG A 228 30.60 -13.95 14.20
N ILE A 229 29.53 -14.12 14.96
CA ILE A 229 28.15 -13.81 14.56
C ILE A 229 27.51 -12.96 15.65
N VAL A 230 26.89 -11.86 15.26
CA VAL A 230 25.98 -11.09 16.12
C VAL A 230 24.55 -11.42 15.74
N VAL A 231 23.77 -11.89 16.71
CA VAL A 231 22.33 -12.09 16.55
C VAL A 231 21.62 -10.95 17.26
N VAL A 232 20.76 -10.25 16.53
CA VAL A 232 20.07 -9.03 16.99
C VAL A 232 18.56 -9.26 16.90
N PRO A 233 17.89 -9.53 18.03
CA PRO A 233 16.43 -9.65 18.05
C PRO A 233 15.77 -8.26 17.92
N LEU A 234 14.66 -8.19 17.19
CA LEU A 234 13.82 -7.01 17.08
C LEU A 234 12.51 -7.29 17.79
N GLU A 235 12.25 -6.56 18.87
CA GLU A 235 11.12 -6.77 19.77
C GLU A 235 10.57 -5.41 20.21
N TYR A 236 9.24 -5.31 20.31
CA TYR A 236 8.54 -4.11 20.77
C TYR A 236 7.46 -4.50 21.79
N GLU A 237 7.59 -4.00 23.02
CA GLU A 237 6.66 -4.23 24.15
C GLU A 237 6.28 -5.72 24.38
N GLY A 238 7.27 -6.60 24.40
CA GLY A 238 7.15 -8.05 24.52
C GLY A 238 6.81 -8.79 23.21
N THR A 239 6.58 -8.05 22.11
CA THR A 239 6.16 -8.63 20.82
C THR A 239 7.36 -8.80 19.89
N PRO A 240 7.70 -10.04 19.49
CA PRO A 240 8.81 -10.30 18.58
C PRO A 240 8.43 -9.89 17.15
N LEU A 241 9.17 -8.93 16.57
CA LEU A 241 8.94 -8.41 15.22
C LEU A 241 9.88 -9.03 14.19
N GLY A 242 11.11 -9.36 14.58
CA GLY A 242 12.12 -9.84 13.66
C GLY A 242 13.38 -10.38 14.35
N LEU A 243 14.26 -10.95 13.56
CA LEU A 243 15.58 -11.41 13.96
C LEU A 243 16.57 -11.02 12.87
N ILE A 244 17.71 -10.46 13.27
CA ILE A 244 18.81 -10.15 12.35
C ILE A 244 20.02 -10.98 12.74
N ARG A 245 20.75 -11.42 11.73
CA ARG A 245 22.06 -12.06 11.89
C ARG A 245 23.08 -11.26 11.09
N ILE A 246 24.14 -10.83 11.76
CA ILE A 246 25.30 -10.16 11.15
C ILE A 246 26.52 -11.08 11.35
N GLU A 247 27.31 -11.27 10.30
CA GLU A 247 28.48 -12.14 10.31
C GLU A 247 29.66 -11.55 9.53
N SER A 248 30.84 -12.14 9.74
CA SER A 248 32.08 -11.81 9.01
C SER A 248 32.51 -10.34 9.21
N PRO A 249 33.05 -9.97 10.38
CA PRO A 249 33.57 -8.62 10.60
C PRO A 249 34.76 -8.33 9.67
N VAL A 250 34.75 -7.15 9.04
CA VAL A 250 35.78 -6.67 8.11
C VAL A 250 37.03 -6.30 8.89
N GLY A 251 38.17 -6.88 8.48
CA GLY A 251 39.49 -6.57 9.05
C GLY A 251 39.70 -7.02 10.51
N ARG A 252 38.79 -7.83 11.06
CA ARG A 252 38.84 -8.37 12.43
C ARG A 252 38.45 -9.85 12.43
N GLU A 253 38.96 -10.63 13.39
CA GLU A 253 38.58 -12.06 13.51
C GLU A 253 37.25 -12.27 14.25
N THR A 254 36.89 -11.37 15.17
CA THR A 254 35.69 -11.46 16.01
C THR A 254 35.04 -10.09 16.25
N PHE A 255 33.75 -10.10 16.57
CA PHE A 255 33.03 -8.93 17.07
C PHE A 255 33.37 -8.65 18.54
N GLN A 256 33.31 -7.39 18.93
CA GLN A 256 33.64 -6.89 20.25
C GLN A 256 32.40 -6.43 21.01
N PHE A 257 32.53 -6.20 22.32
CA PHE A 257 31.44 -5.70 23.16
C PHE A 257 30.83 -4.37 22.67
N ARG A 258 31.63 -3.50 22.03
CA ARG A 258 31.12 -2.27 21.40
C ARG A 258 30.14 -2.56 20.25
N ASP A 259 30.37 -3.63 19.49
CA ASP A 259 29.54 -4.00 18.35
C ASP A 259 28.16 -4.48 18.84
N VAL A 260 28.11 -5.13 20.01
CA VAL A 260 26.86 -5.49 20.70
C VAL A 260 26.09 -4.24 21.12
N ARG A 261 26.74 -3.24 21.72
CA ARG A 261 26.09 -1.97 22.10
C ARG A 261 25.56 -1.20 20.90
N THR A 262 26.33 -1.12 19.82
CA THR A 262 25.88 -0.48 18.57
C THR A 262 24.68 -1.23 17.99
N SER A 263 24.69 -2.56 18.03
CA SER A 263 23.56 -3.38 17.58
C SER A 263 22.31 -3.15 18.42
N GLU A 264 22.46 -2.98 19.73
CA GLU A 264 21.34 -2.74 20.67
C GLU A 264 20.66 -1.41 20.36
N LEU A 265 21.44 -0.34 20.16
CA LEU A 265 20.94 0.96 19.75
C LEU A 265 20.15 0.88 18.44
N VAL A 266 20.72 0.26 17.40
CA VAL A 266 20.05 0.15 16.10
C VAL A 266 18.79 -0.71 16.19
N ALA A 267 18.81 -1.78 17.00
CA ALA A 267 17.68 -2.67 17.20
C ALA A 267 16.46 -1.96 17.80
N GLU A 268 16.67 -1.06 18.77
CA GLU A 268 15.60 -0.31 19.43
C GLU A 268 14.85 0.60 18.45
N PHE A 269 15.59 1.37 17.64
CA PHE A 269 15.00 2.23 16.60
C PHE A 269 14.36 1.41 15.47
N ALA A 270 15.02 0.33 15.05
CA ALA A 270 14.50 -0.58 14.04
C ALA A 270 13.18 -1.24 14.47
N ALA A 271 13.09 -1.72 15.71
CA ALA A 271 11.88 -2.34 16.25
C ALA A 271 10.73 -1.32 16.33
N THR A 272 11.02 -0.09 16.77
CA THR A 272 10.03 0.99 16.81
C THR A 272 9.52 1.34 15.41
N ALA A 273 10.42 1.51 14.43
CA ALA A 273 10.06 1.79 13.04
C ALA A 273 9.24 0.65 12.42
N LEU A 274 9.66 -0.60 12.62
CA LEU A 274 8.96 -1.78 12.10
C LEU A 274 7.55 -1.88 12.68
N ASN A 275 7.39 -1.67 13.99
CA ASN A 275 6.07 -1.69 14.62
C ASN A 275 5.15 -0.62 14.02
N GLN A 276 5.67 0.61 13.82
CA GLN A 276 4.92 1.69 13.20
C GLN A 276 4.47 1.32 11.78
N VAL A 277 5.38 0.85 10.91
CA VAL A 277 5.05 0.45 9.53
C VAL A 277 4.04 -0.71 9.50
N ILE A 278 4.25 -1.74 10.32
CA ILE A 278 3.35 -2.90 10.41
C ILE A 278 1.97 -2.46 10.89
N ARG A 279 1.89 -1.62 11.92
CA ARG A 279 0.63 -1.12 12.47
C ARG A 279 -0.11 -0.23 11.48
N THR A 280 0.58 0.68 10.81
CA THR A 280 0.00 1.54 9.76
C THR A 280 -0.55 0.69 8.63
N ARG A 281 0.20 -0.30 8.11
CA ARG A 281 -0.32 -1.23 7.09
C ARG A 281 -1.52 -2.04 7.57
N LYS A 282 -1.53 -2.44 8.85
CA LYS A 282 -2.67 -3.17 9.44
C LYS A 282 -3.90 -2.26 9.51
N LEU A 283 -3.72 -1.01 9.95
CA LEU A 283 -4.78 0.00 9.95
C LEU A 283 -5.25 0.35 8.54
N GLU A 284 -4.36 0.48 7.57
CA GLU A 284 -4.71 0.67 6.16
C GLU A 284 -5.52 -0.52 5.64
N ARG A 285 -5.08 -1.77 5.85
CA ARG A 285 -5.85 -2.95 5.44
C ARG A 285 -7.23 -3.01 6.11
N SER A 286 -7.32 -2.72 7.41
CA SER A 286 -8.58 -2.62 8.15
C SER A 286 -9.45 -1.41 7.74
N SER A 287 -8.81 -0.35 7.22
CA SER A 287 -9.44 0.87 6.72
C SER A 287 -9.63 0.86 5.19
N LEU A 288 -9.34 -0.23 4.51
CA LEU A 288 -9.55 -0.43 3.08
C LEU A 288 -10.59 -1.53 2.85
N HIS A 289 -10.58 -2.59 3.65
CA HIS A 289 -11.55 -3.68 3.58
C HIS A 289 -12.74 -3.47 4.53
N ALA A 290 -13.93 -3.93 4.11
CA ALA A 290 -15.12 -3.97 4.96
C ALA A 290 -14.98 -5.03 6.06
N ALA A 291 -15.87 -5.02 7.06
CA ALA A 291 -15.86 -5.97 8.18
C ALA A 291 -16.03 -7.45 7.75
N GLN A 292 -16.47 -7.69 6.52
CA GLN A 292 -16.52 -9.01 5.88
C GLN A 292 -15.41 -9.07 4.82
N ASP A 293 -14.44 -9.98 5.03
CA ASP A 293 -13.33 -10.21 4.10
C ASP A 293 -13.85 -10.50 2.68
N GLY A 294 -13.38 -9.74 1.69
CA GLY A 294 -13.75 -9.91 0.28
C GLY A 294 -14.41 -8.70 -0.40
N ALA A 295 -14.74 -7.64 0.35
CA ALA A 295 -15.18 -6.36 -0.21
C ALA A 295 -14.39 -5.19 0.39
N TYR A 296 -14.24 -4.10 -0.38
CA TYR A 296 -13.67 -2.85 0.10
C TYR A 296 -14.72 -2.03 0.86
N ASN A 297 -14.26 -1.05 1.63
CA ASN A 297 -15.18 -0.09 2.25
C ASN A 297 -15.58 1.04 1.28
N PRO A 298 -16.65 1.80 1.61
CA PRO A 298 -17.13 2.87 0.74
C PRO A 298 -16.12 3.98 0.50
N ALA A 299 -15.27 4.30 1.48
CA ALA A 299 -14.29 5.38 1.37
C ALA A 299 -13.22 5.08 0.30
N TYR A 300 -12.68 3.86 0.30
CA TYR A 300 -11.76 3.40 -0.75
C TYR A 300 -12.44 3.36 -2.12
N TYR A 301 -13.68 2.85 -2.17
CA TYR A 301 -14.45 2.79 -3.41
C TYR A 301 -14.63 4.17 -4.03
N HIS A 302 -15.01 5.18 -3.26
CA HIS A 302 -15.18 6.53 -3.78
C HIS A 302 -13.85 7.13 -4.28
N ASP A 303 -12.76 7.02 -3.52
CA ASP A 303 -11.44 7.52 -3.95
C ASP A 303 -10.95 6.81 -5.24
N TYR A 304 -11.13 5.49 -5.33
CA TYR A 304 -10.78 4.72 -6.52
C TYR A 304 -11.68 5.07 -7.72
N ALA A 305 -12.99 5.15 -7.50
CA ALA A 305 -13.97 5.48 -8.54
C ALA A 305 -13.77 6.89 -9.08
N ASP A 306 -13.48 7.88 -8.23
CA ASP A 306 -13.18 9.26 -8.67
C ASP A 306 -11.92 9.32 -9.53
N LYS A 307 -10.86 8.58 -9.15
CA LYS A 307 -9.62 8.48 -9.94
C LYS A 307 -9.87 7.82 -11.30
N GLU A 308 -10.60 6.71 -11.33
CA GLU A 308 -10.94 6.03 -12.59
C GLU A 308 -11.88 6.86 -13.47
N LEU A 309 -12.83 7.57 -12.88
CA LEU A 309 -13.73 8.48 -13.61
C LEU A 309 -12.97 9.68 -14.20
N TYR A 310 -11.99 10.23 -13.47
CA TYR A 310 -11.09 11.25 -14.00
C TYR A 310 -10.30 10.73 -15.21
N LYS A 311 -9.73 9.53 -15.12
CA LYS A 311 -9.03 8.89 -16.26
C LYS A 311 -9.98 8.66 -17.43
N ALA A 312 -11.18 8.14 -17.18
CA ALA A 312 -12.19 7.88 -18.20
C ALA A 312 -12.57 9.16 -18.95
N ARG A 313 -12.80 10.26 -18.24
CA ARG A 313 -13.08 11.57 -18.83
C ARG A 313 -11.90 12.08 -19.66
N ARG A 314 -10.67 11.99 -19.14
CA ARG A 314 -9.46 12.48 -19.81
C ARG A 314 -9.13 11.72 -21.10
N TYR A 315 -9.33 10.40 -21.10
CA TYR A 315 -8.96 9.53 -22.21
C TYR A 315 -10.15 9.07 -23.06
N ASN A 316 -11.33 9.67 -22.86
CA ASN A 316 -12.58 9.32 -23.54
C ASN A 316 -12.91 7.80 -23.45
N ARG A 317 -12.69 7.22 -22.27
CA ARG A 317 -13.02 5.82 -21.96
C ARG A 317 -14.40 5.74 -21.28
N ARG A 318 -14.99 4.55 -21.32
CA ARG A 318 -16.24 4.23 -20.63
C ARG A 318 -15.95 3.65 -19.26
N LEU A 319 -16.86 3.84 -18.32
CA LEU A 319 -16.80 3.25 -16.99
C LEU A 319 -18.22 2.95 -16.56
N SER A 320 -18.43 1.83 -15.87
CA SER A 320 -19.74 1.47 -15.35
C SER A 320 -19.69 1.17 -13.87
N CYS A 321 -20.77 1.49 -13.15
CA CYS A 321 -21.01 1.08 -11.77
C CYS A 321 -22.21 0.13 -11.77
N ILE A 322 -22.14 -0.97 -11.02
CA ILE A 322 -23.27 -1.84 -10.72
C ILE A 322 -23.61 -1.70 -9.23
N ARG A 323 -24.87 -1.34 -8.95
CA ARG A 323 -25.49 -1.46 -7.63
C ARG A 323 -26.05 -2.86 -7.46
N LEU A 324 -25.61 -3.59 -6.43
CA LEU A 324 -26.07 -4.93 -6.06
C LEU A 324 -26.77 -4.87 -4.70
N VAL A 325 -27.99 -5.39 -4.60
CA VAL A 325 -28.79 -5.38 -3.37
C VAL A 325 -29.39 -6.76 -3.09
N VAL A 326 -29.39 -7.16 -1.81
CA VAL A 326 -30.04 -8.38 -1.33
C VAL A 326 -31.36 -8.04 -0.65
N ASP A 327 -32.47 -8.23 -1.35
CA ASP A 327 -33.78 -7.68 -0.95
C ASP A 327 -34.38 -8.35 0.29
N ASN A 328 -34.05 -9.61 0.53
CA ASN A 328 -34.64 -10.42 1.60
C ASN A 328 -33.70 -10.63 2.80
N MET A 329 -32.67 -9.78 2.95
CA MET A 329 -31.66 -9.89 3.99
C MET A 329 -32.25 -9.85 5.41
N ASP A 330 -33.13 -8.90 5.71
CA ASP A 330 -33.77 -8.77 7.04
C ASP A 330 -34.59 -10.01 7.40
N ARG A 331 -35.30 -10.56 6.42
CA ARG A 331 -36.06 -11.80 6.58
C ARG A 331 -35.14 -12.99 6.88
N ILE A 332 -33.98 -13.06 6.21
CA ILE A 332 -33.00 -14.13 6.42
C ILE A 332 -32.35 -14.00 7.80
N LYS A 333 -31.96 -12.80 8.22
CA LYS A 333 -31.44 -12.53 9.57
C LYS A 333 -32.42 -12.91 10.68
N GLY A 334 -33.73 -12.82 10.43
CA GLY A 334 -34.76 -13.27 11.36
C GLY A 334 -34.97 -14.80 11.44
N LEU A 335 -34.53 -15.54 10.42
CA LEU A 335 -34.78 -17.00 10.29
C LEU A 335 -33.56 -17.86 10.63
N PHE A 336 -32.35 -17.32 10.44
CA PHE A 336 -31.06 -18.01 10.55
C PHE A 336 -30.16 -17.32 11.57
N ASN A 337 -29.15 -18.05 12.08
CA ASN A 337 -28.19 -17.46 13.01
C ASN A 337 -27.13 -16.62 12.28
N GLN A 338 -26.45 -15.74 13.01
CA GLN A 338 -25.46 -14.81 12.45
C GLN A 338 -24.36 -15.51 11.62
N LYS A 339 -23.84 -16.66 12.09
CA LYS A 339 -22.79 -17.39 11.37
C LYS A 339 -23.26 -17.97 10.04
N GLU A 340 -24.51 -18.44 9.98
CA GLU A 340 -25.11 -18.95 8.73
C GLU A 340 -25.29 -17.83 7.71
N VAL A 341 -25.72 -16.65 8.16
CA VAL A 341 -25.88 -15.46 7.31
C VAL A 341 -24.52 -15.00 6.78
N GLU A 342 -23.52 -14.86 7.66
CA GLU A 342 -22.15 -14.48 7.30
C GLU A 342 -21.53 -15.48 6.31
N ALA A 343 -21.76 -16.78 6.48
CA ALA A 343 -21.22 -17.80 5.58
C ALA A 343 -21.77 -17.66 4.14
N VAL A 344 -23.07 -17.37 3.99
CA VAL A 344 -23.66 -17.23 2.64
C VAL A 344 -23.37 -15.86 2.03
N GLN A 345 -23.22 -14.81 2.83
CA GLN A 345 -22.68 -13.53 2.36
C GLN A 345 -21.23 -13.67 1.87
N ALA A 346 -20.36 -14.36 2.63
CA ALA A 346 -18.99 -14.64 2.22
C ALA A 346 -18.96 -15.44 0.90
N LYS A 347 -19.78 -16.49 0.80
CA LYS A 347 -19.93 -17.26 -0.45
C LYS A 347 -20.39 -16.39 -1.63
N MET A 348 -21.30 -15.44 -1.41
CA MET A 348 -21.72 -14.50 -2.44
C MET A 348 -20.54 -13.61 -2.89
N LEU A 349 -19.76 -13.07 -1.95
CA LEU A 349 -18.59 -12.26 -2.26
C LEU A 349 -17.53 -13.05 -3.04
N ASP A 350 -17.29 -14.32 -2.68
CA ASP A 350 -16.38 -15.19 -3.43
C ASP A 350 -16.87 -15.43 -4.87
N LEU A 351 -18.17 -15.66 -5.06
CA LEU A 351 -18.77 -15.80 -6.39
C LEU A 351 -18.66 -14.51 -7.21
N VAL A 352 -18.84 -13.34 -6.57
CA VAL A 352 -18.64 -12.05 -7.25
C VAL A 352 -17.19 -11.88 -7.66
N ASN A 353 -16.25 -12.04 -6.73
CA ASN A 353 -14.81 -11.88 -6.98
C ASN A 353 -14.31 -12.84 -8.07
N SER A 354 -14.81 -14.08 -8.12
CA SER A 354 -14.43 -15.04 -9.17
C SER A 354 -14.98 -14.71 -10.56
N ALA A 355 -16.06 -13.90 -10.65
CA ALA A 355 -16.66 -13.48 -11.90
C ALA A 355 -16.12 -12.11 -12.41
N MET A 356 -15.43 -11.37 -11.54
CA MET A 356 -14.85 -10.05 -11.81
C MET A 356 -13.43 -10.14 -12.39
N ARG A 357 -12.99 -9.08 -13.07
CA ARG A 357 -11.62 -8.91 -13.52
C ARG A 357 -10.76 -8.32 -12.40
N ASP A 358 -9.45 -8.45 -12.49
CA ASP A 358 -8.49 -7.87 -11.52
C ASP A 358 -8.63 -6.35 -11.34
N ALA A 359 -9.11 -5.64 -12.36
CA ALA A 359 -9.34 -4.19 -12.33
C ALA A 359 -10.70 -3.80 -11.76
N ASP A 360 -11.65 -4.74 -11.63
CA ASP A 360 -12.98 -4.46 -11.10
C ASP A 360 -12.92 -4.41 -9.56
N VAL A 361 -13.69 -3.52 -8.95
CA VAL A 361 -13.66 -3.30 -7.49
C VAL A 361 -15.05 -3.44 -6.92
N ILE A 362 -15.23 -4.27 -5.89
CA ILE A 362 -16.48 -4.35 -5.11
C ILE A 362 -16.31 -3.67 -3.74
N ALA A 363 -17.32 -2.91 -3.33
CA ALA A 363 -17.41 -2.35 -2.00
C ALA A 363 -18.77 -2.58 -1.36
N MET A 364 -18.77 -2.69 -0.04
CA MET A 364 -19.96 -2.91 0.79
C MET A 364 -20.37 -1.59 1.43
N HIS A 365 -21.59 -1.12 1.13
CA HIS A 365 -22.18 0.08 1.75
C HIS A 365 -22.96 -0.26 3.01
N ALA A 366 -23.65 -1.39 2.98
CA ALA A 366 -24.40 -1.96 4.09
C ALA A 366 -24.44 -3.49 3.94
N ASP A 367 -24.95 -4.19 4.95
CA ASP A 367 -25.01 -5.66 4.96
C ASP A 367 -25.78 -6.26 3.77
N ASP A 368 -26.69 -5.50 3.16
CA ASP A 368 -27.54 -5.92 2.06
C ASP A 368 -27.20 -5.18 0.75
N SER A 369 -26.15 -4.36 0.73
CA SER A 369 -25.96 -3.36 -0.32
C SER A 369 -24.51 -3.15 -0.71
N TYR A 370 -24.22 -3.36 -1.99
CA TYR A 370 -22.88 -3.40 -2.54
C TYR A 370 -22.80 -2.56 -3.84
N SER A 371 -21.62 -2.04 -4.12
CA SER A 371 -21.33 -1.34 -5.38
C SER A 371 -20.11 -1.97 -6.04
N ILE A 372 -20.20 -2.20 -7.36
CA ILE A 372 -19.15 -2.79 -8.16
C ILE A 372 -18.76 -1.78 -9.23
N LEU A 373 -17.50 -1.38 -9.24
CA LEU A 373 -16.92 -0.54 -10.28
C LEU A 373 -16.32 -1.40 -11.38
N LEU A 374 -16.66 -1.09 -12.63
CA LEU A 374 -16.15 -1.73 -13.83
C LEU A 374 -15.42 -0.69 -14.69
N PRO A 375 -14.10 -0.52 -14.51
CA PRO A 375 -13.30 0.34 -15.38
C PRO A 375 -13.35 -0.15 -16.84
N GLU A 376 -13.24 0.79 -17.77
CA GLU A 376 -13.19 0.51 -19.22
C GLU A 376 -14.35 -0.33 -19.76
N THR A 377 -15.51 -0.23 -19.11
CA THR A 377 -16.69 -1.02 -19.41
C THR A 377 -17.87 -0.11 -19.70
N ASP A 378 -18.49 -0.29 -20.88
CA ASP A 378 -19.72 0.40 -21.29
C ASP A 378 -20.97 -0.22 -20.63
N TYR A 379 -22.13 0.40 -20.86
CA TYR A 379 -23.39 -0.07 -20.30
C TYR A 379 -23.67 -1.54 -20.67
N TRP A 380 -23.45 -1.90 -21.93
CA TRP A 380 -23.65 -3.27 -22.42
C TRP A 380 -22.70 -4.28 -21.78
N GLY A 381 -21.42 -3.95 -21.63
CA GLY A 381 -20.46 -4.77 -20.90
C GLY A 381 -20.88 -4.98 -19.44
N SER A 382 -21.47 -3.96 -18.81
CA SER A 382 -22.02 -4.08 -17.46
C SER A 382 -23.20 -5.07 -17.40
N LEU A 383 -24.06 -5.12 -18.42
CA LEU A 383 -25.15 -6.11 -18.51
C LEU A 383 -24.61 -7.54 -18.68
N VAL A 384 -23.55 -7.71 -19.48
CA VAL A 384 -22.87 -9.01 -19.62
C VAL A 384 -22.26 -9.46 -18.29
N THR A 385 -21.69 -8.55 -17.51
CA THR A 385 -21.20 -8.85 -16.15
C THR A 385 -22.34 -9.21 -15.21
N GLN A 386 -23.44 -8.46 -15.19
CA GLN A 386 -24.64 -8.80 -14.40
C GLN A 386 -25.20 -10.18 -14.75
N ARG A 387 -25.20 -10.56 -16.03
CA ARG A 387 -25.63 -11.90 -16.48
C ARG A 387 -24.69 -12.99 -15.98
N ARG A 388 -23.37 -12.76 -16.05
CA ARG A 388 -22.36 -13.69 -15.51
C ARG A 388 -22.54 -13.89 -14.01
N LEU A 389 -22.72 -12.81 -13.25
CA LEU A 389 -23.00 -12.86 -11.82
C LEU A 389 -24.30 -13.61 -11.52
N ARG A 390 -25.38 -13.33 -12.25
CA ARG A 390 -26.66 -14.03 -12.07
C ARG A 390 -26.54 -15.53 -12.30
N ASN A 391 -25.76 -15.94 -13.31
CA ASN A 391 -25.49 -17.35 -13.56
C ASN A 391 -24.62 -17.99 -12.47
N ALA A 392 -23.64 -17.26 -11.94
CA ALA A 392 -22.80 -17.73 -10.83
C ALA A 392 -23.60 -17.91 -9.54
N PHE A 393 -24.64 -17.10 -9.32
CA PHE A 393 -25.51 -17.19 -8.15
C PHE A 393 -26.56 -18.32 -8.23
N ASP A 394 -26.87 -18.81 -9.43
CA ASP A 394 -27.97 -19.75 -9.63
C ASP A 394 -27.71 -21.06 -8.88
N GLY A 395 -28.61 -21.41 -7.97
CA GLY A 395 -28.51 -22.60 -7.13
C GLY A 395 -27.51 -22.52 -5.96
N GLU A 396 -26.59 -21.55 -5.96
CA GLU A 396 -25.46 -21.49 -5.00
C GLU A 396 -25.75 -20.70 -3.72
N LEU A 397 -26.63 -19.69 -3.77
CA LEU A 397 -26.92 -18.79 -2.65
C LEU A 397 -28.10 -19.26 -1.77
N LYS A 398 -28.08 -20.53 -1.35
CA LYS A 398 -29.12 -21.13 -0.49
C LYS A 398 -28.65 -21.26 0.96
N LEU A 399 -29.55 -20.97 1.90
CA LEU A 399 -29.42 -21.20 3.33
C LEU A 399 -30.47 -22.22 3.74
N GLY A 400 -30.06 -23.35 4.32
CA GLY A 400 -31.04 -24.27 4.88
C GLY A 400 -30.68 -25.73 4.98
N ASN A 401 -31.48 -26.41 5.80
CA ASN A 401 -31.53 -27.87 5.98
C ASN A 401 -32.96 -28.34 5.64
N MET A 402 -33.25 -29.66 5.69
CA MET A 402 -34.57 -30.25 5.34
C MET A 402 -35.82 -29.65 6.03
N LYS A 403 -35.69 -28.74 7.02
CA LYS A 403 -36.79 -28.09 7.74
C LYS A 403 -36.94 -26.58 7.50
N ARG A 404 -35.92 -25.89 7.00
CA ARG A 404 -35.91 -24.44 6.74
C ARG A 404 -35.01 -24.21 5.54
N ASP A 405 -35.57 -23.69 4.44
CA ASP A 405 -34.85 -23.38 3.21
C ASP A 405 -35.17 -21.94 2.78
N ALA A 406 -34.14 -21.16 2.49
CA ALA A 406 -34.21 -19.81 2.00
C ALA A 406 -33.07 -19.57 1.01
N ARG A 407 -33.17 -18.53 0.19
CA ARG A 407 -32.12 -18.13 -0.74
C ARG A 407 -31.93 -16.62 -0.68
N LEU A 408 -30.74 -16.11 -0.97
CA LEU A 408 -30.56 -14.67 -1.15
C LEU A 408 -31.23 -14.23 -2.45
N ASP A 409 -32.14 -13.26 -2.36
CA ASP A 409 -32.75 -12.64 -3.53
C ASP A 409 -31.89 -11.43 -3.93
N VAL A 410 -30.96 -11.67 -4.86
CA VAL A 410 -29.96 -10.68 -5.31
C VAL A 410 -30.42 -9.95 -6.56
N TYR A 411 -30.35 -8.62 -6.54
CA TYR A 411 -30.70 -7.73 -7.63
C TYR A 411 -29.53 -6.84 -7.99
N MET A 412 -29.38 -6.54 -9.29
CA MET A 412 -28.27 -5.74 -9.79
C MET A 412 -28.78 -4.76 -10.84
N ARG A 413 -28.28 -3.51 -10.79
CA ARG A 413 -28.50 -2.49 -11.80
C ARG A 413 -27.28 -1.62 -12.02
N SER A 414 -27.08 -1.18 -13.25
CA SER A 414 -25.91 -0.39 -13.62
C SER A 414 -26.23 1.01 -14.11
N ALA A 415 -25.21 1.86 -14.01
CA ALA A 415 -25.11 3.16 -14.64
C ALA A 415 -23.71 3.32 -15.24
N SER A 416 -23.59 4.06 -16.34
CA SER A 416 -22.37 4.15 -17.13
C SER A 416 -22.02 5.57 -17.52
N PHE A 417 -20.76 5.94 -17.30
CA PHE A 417 -20.17 7.19 -17.79
C PHE A 417 -19.85 7.10 -19.28
N PRO A 418 -20.08 8.17 -20.08
CA PRO A 418 -20.71 9.45 -19.71
C PRO A 418 -22.25 9.52 -19.82
N ALA A 419 -22.93 8.47 -20.29
CA ALA A 419 -24.37 8.53 -20.60
C ALA A 419 -25.23 8.85 -19.36
N ASP A 420 -24.91 8.23 -18.22
CA ASP A 420 -25.67 8.30 -16.97
C ASP A 420 -25.14 9.36 -15.99
N GLY A 421 -24.30 10.29 -16.44
CA GLY A 421 -23.79 11.38 -15.62
C GLY A 421 -22.27 11.50 -15.60
N ALA A 422 -21.79 12.51 -14.89
CA ALA A 422 -20.39 12.94 -14.94
C ALA A 422 -19.63 12.69 -13.64
N THR A 423 -20.32 12.42 -12.52
CA THR A 423 -19.75 12.15 -11.20
C THR A 423 -20.10 10.74 -10.71
N VAL A 424 -19.33 10.20 -9.75
CA VAL A 424 -19.65 8.90 -9.14
C VAL A 424 -21.05 8.93 -8.51
N GLN A 425 -21.40 10.04 -7.85
CA GLN A 425 -22.72 10.23 -7.24
C GLN A 425 -23.86 10.19 -8.28
N ASP A 426 -23.68 10.77 -9.47
CA ASP A 426 -24.69 10.71 -10.53
C ASP A 426 -24.96 9.26 -10.94
N LEU A 427 -23.88 8.49 -11.17
CA LEU A 427 -23.95 7.09 -11.57
C LEU A 427 -24.66 6.25 -10.50
N GLU A 428 -24.29 6.41 -9.23
CA GLU A 428 -24.94 5.71 -8.12
C GLU A 428 -26.43 6.04 -8.01
N ASN A 429 -26.78 7.33 -8.08
CA ASN A 429 -28.16 7.78 -8.03
C ASN A 429 -29.00 7.22 -9.19
N ILE A 430 -28.41 7.07 -10.38
CA ILE A 430 -29.09 6.48 -11.55
C ILE A 430 -29.22 4.97 -11.39
N ALA A 431 -28.17 4.29 -10.95
CA ALA A 431 -28.21 2.85 -10.69
C ALA A 431 -29.28 2.50 -9.64
N GLU A 432 -29.39 3.31 -8.57
CA GLU A 432 -30.40 3.16 -7.52
C GLU A 432 -31.82 3.41 -8.05
N ARG A 433 -32.04 4.50 -8.80
CA ARG A 433 -33.33 4.75 -9.47
C ARG A 433 -33.72 3.61 -10.43
N ARG A 434 -32.77 3.03 -11.15
CA ARG A 434 -33.00 1.86 -12.01
C ARG A 434 -33.37 0.61 -11.20
N LEU A 435 -32.79 0.45 -10.00
CA LEU A 435 -33.11 -0.64 -9.08
C LEU A 435 -34.54 -0.50 -8.51
N GLU A 436 -34.94 0.69 -8.09
CA GLU A 436 -36.32 0.98 -7.66
C GLU A 436 -37.33 0.73 -8.79
N ARG A 437 -36.99 1.12 -10.02
CA ARG A 437 -37.80 0.83 -11.21
C ARG A 437 -37.94 -0.67 -11.45
N LEU A 438 -36.91 -1.48 -11.20
CA LEU A 438 -36.99 -2.94 -11.28
C LEU A 438 -38.01 -3.50 -10.28
N ARG A 439 -38.01 -3.01 -9.04
CA ARG A 439 -39.00 -3.44 -8.02
C ARG A 439 -40.45 -3.14 -8.43
N SER A 440 -40.67 -2.08 -9.21
CA SER A 440 -41.99 -1.73 -9.77
C SER A 440 -42.29 -2.35 -11.15
N SER A 441 -41.40 -3.18 -11.69
CA SER A 441 -41.59 -3.80 -13.01
C SER A 441 -42.73 -4.80 -12.99
N VAL A 442 -43.50 -4.84 -14.08
CA VAL A 442 -44.55 -5.83 -14.31
C VAL A 442 -43.95 -7.23 -14.42
N PHE A 443 -42.75 -7.34 -15.01
CA PHE A 443 -42.06 -8.61 -15.14
C PHE A 443 -41.66 -9.18 -13.78
N TYR A 444 -41.20 -8.30 -12.88
CA TYR A 444 -40.80 -8.66 -11.52
C TYR A 444 -41.97 -9.15 -10.67
N ASN A 445 -43.09 -8.42 -10.68
CA ASN A 445 -44.27 -8.72 -9.86
C ASN A 445 -45.17 -9.82 -10.46
N SER A 446 -44.62 -10.67 -11.32
CA SER A 446 -45.38 -11.67 -12.08
C SER A 446 -44.75 -13.05 -12.07
N ASP A 447 -45.54 -14.04 -12.49
CA ASP A 447 -45.14 -15.44 -12.66
C ASP A 447 -44.29 -15.69 -13.93
N LEU A 448 -43.62 -14.65 -14.46
CA LEU A 448 -42.92 -14.69 -15.76
C LEU A 448 -41.41 -14.97 -15.64
N VAL A 449 -40.78 -14.65 -14.50
CA VAL A 449 -39.31 -14.72 -14.33
C VAL A 449 -38.75 -16.11 -14.66
N GLY A 450 -39.36 -17.17 -14.13
CA GLY A 450 -38.90 -18.56 -14.31
C GLY A 450 -39.32 -19.24 -15.62
N ARG A 451 -39.97 -18.54 -16.56
CA ARG A 451 -40.50 -19.13 -17.80
C ARG A 451 -39.60 -18.88 -19.00
N THR A 452 -39.64 -19.75 -20.02
CA THR A 452 -38.98 -19.51 -21.32
C THR A 452 -39.77 -18.51 -22.18
N PHE A 453 -39.21 -18.09 -23.32
CA PHE A 453 -39.75 -17.00 -24.14
C PHE A 453 -41.22 -17.19 -24.55
N TRP A 454 -41.56 -18.29 -25.24
CA TRP A 454 -42.93 -18.51 -25.73
C TRP A 454 -43.98 -18.68 -24.62
N PRO A 455 -43.71 -19.43 -23.52
CA PRO A 455 -44.63 -19.47 -22.39
C PRO A 455 -44.92 -18.09 -21.75
N VAL A 456 -43.97 -17.16 -21.79
CA VAL A 456 -44.23 -15.76 -21.38
C VAL A 456 -45.18 -15.09 -22.37
N VAL A 457 -44.92 -15.20 -23.67
CA VAL A 457 -45.78 -14.66 -24.74
C VAL A 457 -47.22 -15.19 -24.64
N GLU A 458 -47.40 -16.49 -24.45
CA GLU A 458 -48.72 -17.11 -24.30
C GLU A 458 -49.46 -16.61 -23.06
N ARG A 459 -48.73 -16.39 -21.96
CA ARG A 459 -49.31 -15.89 -20.70
C ARG A 459 -49.78 -14.45 -20.84
N LEU A 460 -49.01 -13.61 -21.53
CA LEU A 460 -49.33 -12.20 -21.79
C LEU A 460 -50.48 -12.04 -22.78
N LEU A 461 -50.50 -12.84 -23.85
CA LEU A 461 -51.54 -12.74 -24.88
C LEU A 461 -52.84 -13.47 -24.49
N GLY A 462 -52.82 -14.25 -23.41
CA GLY A 462 -54.00 -14.97 -22.91
C GLY A 462 -54.57 -15.99 -23.90
N ARG A 463 -55.73 -16.56 -23.56
CA ARG A 463 -56.50 -17.44 -24.46
C ARG A 463 -57.37 -16.64 -25.43
N SER A 464 -57.77 -17.28 -26.53
CA SER A 464 -58.72 -16.70 -27.50
C SER A 464 -60.01 -16.28 -26.79
N GLY A 465 -60.37 -14.99 -26.89
CA GLY A 465 -61.57 -14.41 -26.27
C GLY A 465 -61.35 -13.66 -24.95
N GLU A 466 -60.14 -13.69 -24.37
CA GLU A 466 -59.79 -12.88 -23.18
C GLU A 466 -59.53 -11.40 -23.51
N MET A 467 -59.39 -11.05 -24.78
CA MET A 467 -59.25 -9.70 -25.30
C MET A 467 -60.41 -9.44 -26.26
N LYS A 468 -61.27 -8.47 -25.94
CA LYS A 468 -62.45 -8.11 -26.73
C LYS A 468 -62.43 -6.63 -27.08
N LYS A 469 -62.93 -6.29 -28.27
CA LYS A 469 -63.06 -4.90 -28.70
C LYS A 469 -64.21 -4.22 -27.95
N GLY A 470 -63.91 -3.16 -27.20
CA GLY A 470 -64.89 -2.28 -26.56
C GLY A 470 -65.03 -0.94 -27.28
N ASN A 471 -65.93 -0.08 -26.79
CA ASN A 471 -66.22 1.22 -27.40
C ASN A 471 -65.07 2.26 -27.30
N ALA A 472 -64.10 2.05 -26.41
CA ALA A 472 -62.98 2.97 -26.16
C ALA A 472 -61.59 2.31 -26.23
N GLY A 473 -61.48 1.07 -26.75
CA GLY A 473 -60.23 0.31 -26.79
C GLY A 473 -60.44 -1.19 -26.60
N ILE A 474 -59.36 -1.94 -26.34
CA ILE A 474 -59.47 -3.36 -25.96
C ILE A 474 -59.89 -3.46 -24.49
N VAL A 475 -60.86 -4.33 -24.22
CA VAL A 475 -61.22 -4.79 -22.88
C VAL A 475 -60.57 -6.16 -22.66
N VAL A 476 -59.75 -6.26 -21.61
CA VAL A 476 -59.05 -7.49 -21.24
C VAL A 476 -59.59 -8.10 -19.95
N SER A 477 -59.40 -9.41 -19.79
CA SER A 477 -59.75 -10.14 -18.56
C SER A 477 -58.99 -9.60 -17.34
N ASP A 478 -59.52 -9.76 -16.13
CA ASP A 478 -58.84 -9.29 -14.89
C ASP A 478 -57.47 -9.96 -14.69
N ARG A 479 -57.31 -11.17 -15.22
CA ARG A 479 -56.02 -11.88 -15.24
C ARG A 479 -54.98 -11.17 -16.11
N LEU A 480 -55.40 -10.53 -17.20
CA LEU A 480 -54.53 -9.79 -18.10
C LEU A 480 -54.30 -8.35 -17.65
N LYS A 481 -55.30 -7.72 -17.01
CA LYS A 481 -55.19 -6.37 -16.41
C LYS A 481 -54.01 -6.22 -15.47
N ARG A 482 -53.60 -7.28 -14.76
CA ARG A 482 -52.42 -7.25 -13.87
C ARG A 482 -51.10 -6.91 -14.57
N TYR A 483 -51.06 -7.04 -15.89
CA TYR A 483 -49.90 -6.69 -16.72
C TYR A 483 -49.97 -5.25 -17.25
N GLU A 484 -51.11 -4.57 -17.09
CA GLU A 484 -51.24 -3.16 -17.43
C GLU A 484 -50.60 -2.32 -16.32
N ALA A 485 -49.87 -1.30 -16.73
CA ALA A 485 -49.24 -0.34 -15.84
C ALA A 485 -49.38 1.04 -16.46
N THR A 486 -49.95 1.98 -15.70
CA THR A 486 -50.22 3.35 -16.16
C THR A 486 -48.97 3.96 -16.80
N LEU A 487 -49.12 4.46 -18.03
CA LEU A 487 -48.06 5.07 -18.85
C LEU A 487 -46.88 4.15 -19.24
N LYS A 488 -46.90 2.85 -18.91
CA LYS A 488 -45.81 1.91 -19.22
C LYS A 488 -46.24 0.74 -20.08
N SER A 489 -47.42 0.16 -19.83
CA SER A 489 -47.84 -1.10 -20.46
C SER A 489 -49.35 -1.12 -20.65
N CYS A 490 -49.82 -1.47 -21.85
CA CYS A 490 -51.23 -1.73 -22.10
C CYS A 490 -51.47 -2.68 -23.29
N TYR A 491 -52.71 -3.10 -23.45
CA TYR A 491 -53.15 -3.92 -24.57
C TYR A 491 -53.73 -3.08 -25.70
N VAL A 492 -53.40 -3.45 -26.93
CA VAL A 492 -53.73 -2.68 -28.13
C VAL A 492 -54.13 -3.57 -29.30
N GLU A 493 -55.00 -3.03 -30.16
CA GLU A 493 -55.34 -3.60 -31.46
C GLU A 493 -54.64 -2.74 -32.52
N VAL A 494 -53.75 -3.34 -33.30
CA VAL A 494 -52.97 -2.65 -34.34
C VAL A 494 -52.99 -3.43 -35.66
N SER A 495 -52.89 -2.74 -36.79
CA SER A 495 -52.71 -3.40 -38.08
C SER A 495 -51.26 -3.83 -38.29
N GLU A 496 -51.00 -4.80 -39.16
CA GLU A 496 -49.62 -5.17 -39.54
C GLU A 496 -48.87 -3.97 -40.15
N GLN A 497 -49.55 -3.15 -40.95
CA GLN A 497 -48.97 -1.92 -41.51
C GLN A 497 -48.52 -0.94 -40.42
N ARG A 498 -49.31 -0.78 -39.35
CA ARG A 498 -48.96 0.10 -38.22
C ARG A 498 -47.70 -0.39 -37.49
N LEU A 499 -47.53 -1.70 -37.35
CA LEU A 499 -46.32 -2.28 -36.75
C LEU A 499 -45.07 -2.02 -37.62
N ILE A 500 -45.22 -2.11 -38.95
CA ILE A 500 -44.16 -1.74 -39.90
C ILE A 500 -43.83 -0.25 -39.77
N ASP A 501 -44.83 0.63 -39.65
CA ASP A 501 -44.61 2.07 -39.47
C ASP A 501 -43.89 2.39 -38.16
N ILE A 502 -44.23 1.70 -37.06
CA ILE A 502 -43.51 1.80 -35.77
C ILE A 502 -42.06 1.34 -35.95
N THR A 503 -41.84 0.20 -36.59
CA THR A 503 -40.49 -0.32 -36.87
C THR A 503 -39.67 0.67 -37.69
N ARG A 504 -40.28 1.29 -38.71
CA ARG A 504 -39.65 2.32 -39.54
C ARG A 504 -39.31 3.57 -38.73
N ALA A 505 -40.18 4.00 -37.82
CA ALA A 505 -39.92 5.14 -36.93
C ALA A 505 -38.74 4.86 -36.00
N LEU A 506 -38.67 3.67 -35.39
CA LEU A 506 -37.52 3.26 -34.58
C LEU A 506 -36.22 3.24 -35.38
N CYS A 507 -36.25 2.73 -36.62
CA CYS A 507 -35.07 2.74 -37.48
C CYS A 507 -34.59 4.17 -37.77
N ARG A 508 -35.51 5.13 -38.00
CA ARG A 508 -35.14 6.54 -38.23
C ARG A 508 -34.49 7.16 -37.00
N GLU A 509 -35.07 6.94 -35.82
CA GLU A 509 -34.52 7.41 -34.55
C GLU A 509 -33.08 6.91 -34.34
N VAL A 510 -32.84 5.63 -34.63
CA VAL A 510 -31.51 5.00 -34.56
C VAL A 510 -30.53 5.60 -35.57
N ILE A 511 -30.98 5.91 -36.78
CA ILE A 511 -30.14 6.56 -37.81
C ILE A 511 -29.76 7.98 -37.37
N GLU A 512 -30.72 8.75 -36.85
CA GLU A 512 -30.49 10.10 -36.32
C GLU A 512 -29.56 10.08 -35.09
N SER A 513 -29.68 9.04 -34.25
CA SER A 513 -28.85 8.81 -33.06
C SER A 513 -27.75 7.75 -33.29
N SER A 514 -27.05 7.83 -34.43
CA SER A 514 -26.10 6.80 -34.91
C SER A 514 -25.04 6.30 -33.92
N ARG A 515 -24.66 7.11 -32.92
CA ARG A 515 -23.65 6.77 -31.90
C ARG A 515 -24.19 6.02 -30.69
N VAL A 516 -25.51 5.79 -30.62
CA VAL A 516 -26.13 5.07 -29.51
C VAL A 516 -26.15 3.58 -29.86
N ARG A 517 -25.50 2.78 -29.02
CA ARG A 517 -25.52 1.32 -29.14
C ARG A 517 -26.88 0.79 -28.69
N GLY A 518 -27.49 0.00 -29.55
CA GLY A 518 -28.84 -0.52 -29.36
C GLY A 518 -29.01 -1.90 -29.98
N ILE A 519 -30.15 -2.52 -29.70
CA ILE A 519 -30.55 -3.75 -30.34
C ILE A 519 -32.04 -3.73 -30.68
N ILE A 520 -32.35 -4.14 -31.90
CA ILE A 520 -33.71 -4.35 -32.37
C ILE A 520 -33.86 -5.83 -32.71
N TYR A 521 -34.87 -6.49 -32.15
CA TYR A 521 -35.35 -7.80 -32.57
C TYR A 521 -36.75 -7.66 -33.12
N ALA A 522 -36.99 -8.06 -34.36
CA ALA A 522 -38.35 -8.10 -34.90
C ALA A 522 -38.66 -9.45 -35.55
N SER A 523 -39.86 -9.95 -35.29
CA SER A 523 -40.40 -11.08 -36.04
C SER A 523 -40.70 -10.64 -37.47
N CYS A 524 -40.30 -11.44 -38.45
CA CYS A 524 -40.51 -11.14 -39.86
C CYS A 524 -41.00 -12.40 -40.58
N ALA A 525 -42.07 -12.29 -41.37
CA ALA A 525 -42.56 -13.42 -42.16
C ALA A 525 -41.88 -13.51 -43.54
N ASP A 526 -41.54 -12.37 -44.12
CA ASP A 526 -40.87 -12.25 -45.42
C ASP A 526 -39.80 -11.15 -45.31
N PHE A 527 -38.54 -11.58 -45.30
CA PHE A 527 -37.42 -10.66 -45.10
C PHE A 527 -37.36 -9.63 -46.22
N ASP A 528 -37.44 -10.06 -47.48
CA ASP A 528 -37.22 -9.17 -48.61
C ASP A 528 -38.34 -8.12 -48.73
N ALA A 529 -39.59 -8.50 -48.46
CA ALA A 529 -40.70 -7.55 -48.35
C ALA A 529 -40.49 -6.54 -47.20
N MET A 530 -39.91 -6.96 -46.07
CA MET A 530 -39.58 -6.05 -44.97
C MET A 530 -38.45 -5.09 -45.34
N LYS A 531 -37.44 -5.56 -46.10
CA LYS A 531 -36.36 -4.70 -46.61
C LYS A 531 -36.92 -3.53 -47.41
N ASP A 532 -37.81 -3.85 -48.36
CA ASP A 532 -38.45 -2.87 -49.22
C ASP A 532 -39.34 -1.90 -48.43
N ALA A 533 -40.06 -2.41 -47.42
CA ALA A 533 -40.93 -1.60 -46.58
C ALA A 533 -40.18 -0.59 -45.70
N LEU A 534 -38.94 -0.92 -45.29
CA LEU A 534 -38.14 -0.06 -44.43
C LEU A 534 -37.34 1.00 -45.20
N ARG A 535 -37.07 0.80 -46.50
CA ARG A 535 -36.39 1.68 -47.48
C ARG A 535 -34.96 2.16 -47.14
N PHE A 536 -34.63 2.36 -45.87
CA PHE A 536 -33.37 2.93 -45.39
C PHE A 536 -32.61 1.95 -44.49
N VAL A 537 -32.92 0.65 -44.57
CA VAL A 537 -32.34 -0.36 -43.68
C VAL A 537 -30.82 -0.44 -43.83
N GLU A 538 -30.30 -0.15 -45.02
CA GLU A 538 -28.85 -0.13 -45.29
C GLU A 538 -28.12 1.02 -44.57
N GLN A 539 -28.82 2.12 -44.24
CA GLN A 539 -28.25 3.22 -43.45
C GLN A 539 -28.02 2.83 -41.99
N LEU A 540 -28.63 1.74 -41.49
CA LEU A 540 -28.35 1.23 -40.15
C LEU A 540 -26.92 0.70 -40.01
N GLU A 541 -26.23 0.38 -41.11
CA GLU A 541 -24.83 -0.07 -41.09
C GLU A 541 -23.88 1.02 -40.53
N SER A 542 -24.23 2.30 -40.65
CA SER A 542 -23.45 3.40 -40.08
C SER A 542 -23.73 3.68 -38.60
N THR A 543 -24.64 2.92 -37.98
CA THR A 543 -25.04 3.10 -36.56
C THR A 543 -24.39 2.06 -35.67
N GLU A 544 -24.38 2.25 -34.35
CA GLU A 544 -23.93 1.21 -33.42
C GLU A 544 -25.00 0.16 -33.06
N THR A 545 -26.21 0.29 -33.63
CA THR A 545 -27.35 -0.58 -33.30
C THR A 545 -27.42 -1.81 -34.21
N SER A 546 -27.63 -2.98 -33.62
CA SER A 546 -27.86 -4.22 -34.37
C SER A 546 -29.35 -4.47 -34.54
N PHE A 547 -29.78 -4.77 -35.76
CA PHE A 547 -31.16 -5.14 -36.10
C PHE A 547 -31.24 -6.59 -36.56
N ILE A 548 -31.80 -7.46 -35.73
CA ILE A 548 -31.98 -8.88 -36.01
C ILE A 548 -33.43 -9.16 -36.37
N LEU A 549 -33.66 -9.70 -37.57
CA LEU A 549 -34.96 -10.15 -38.04
C LEU A 549 -35.06 -11.66 -37.87
N LEU A 550 -36.10 -12.14 -37.18
CA LEU A 550 -36.27 -13.58 -36.88
C LEU A 550 -37.52 -14.14 -37.56
N GLY A 551 -37.39 -15.35 -38.14
CA GLY A 551 -38.48 -16.10 -38.76
C GLY A 551 -38.22 -16.35 -40.25
N GLY A 552 -39.01 -15.72 -41.12
CA GLY A 552 -38.89 -15.79 -42.57
C GLY A 552 -39.40 -17.10 -43.18
N LYS A 553 -40.20 -17.03 -44.25
CA LYS A 553 -40.61 -18.23 -45.02
C LYS A 553 -39.43 -18.93 -45.69
N LYS A 554 -38.37 -18.18 -45.98
CA LYS A 554 -37.17 -18.65 -46.68
C LYS A 554 -35.94 -17.95 -46.09
N ARG A 555 -34.77 -18.54 -46.30
CA ARG A 555 -33.48 -17.89 -46.00
C ARG A 555 -33.25 -16.76 -46.99
N SER A 556 -32.98 -15.56 -46.46
CA SER A 556 -32.44 -14.44 -47.24
C SER A 556 -31.03 -14.15 -46.74
N ASN A 557 -30.10 -13.89 -47.66
CA ASN A 557 -28.72 -13.55 -47.30
C ASN A 557 -28.48 -12.09 -47.64
N TRP A 558 -28.53 -11.22 -46.62
CA TRP A 558 -28.23 -9.81 -46.79
C TRP A 558 -26.75 -9.60 -46.47
N ASN A 559 -26.03 -8.93 -47.36
CA ASN A 559 -24.62 -8.60 -47.14
C ASN A 559 -24.49 -7.34 -46.25
N LEU A 560 -25.05 -7.41 -45.04
CA LEU A 560 -25.11 -6.35 -44.05
C LEU A 560 -24.61 -6.90 -42.71
N GLN A 561 -23.76 -6.16 -42.00
CA GLN A 561 -23.18 -6.62 -40.73
C GLN A 561 -24.10 -6.39 -39.54
N ARG A 562 -24.89 -5.30 -39.56
CA ARG A 562 -25.74 -4.87 -38.45
C ARG A 562 -27.19 -5.23 -38.66
N VAL A 563 -27.62 -5.46 -39.90
CA VAL A 563 -28.98 -5.90 -40.21
C VAL A 563 -28.97 -7.37 -40.62
N VAL A 564 -29.31 -8.26 -39.68
CA VAL A 564 -29.12 -9.70 -39.82
C VAL A 564 -30.46 -10.43 -39.89
N PRO A 565 -30.86 -10.97 -41.06
CA PRO A 565 -31.98 -11.90 -41.16
C PRO A 565 -31.55 -13.30 -40.69
N VAL A 566 -32.23 -13.81 -39.67
CA VAL A 566 -32.02 -15.15 -39.11
C VAL A 566 -33.27 -15.99 -39.37
N HIS A 567 -33.12 -16.95 -40.29
CA HIS A 567 -34.21 -17.86 -40.61
C HIS A 567 -34.44 -18.86 -39.47
N VAL A 568 -35.69 -18.93 -38.99
CA VAL A 568 -36.11 -19.83 -37.91
C VAL A 568 -37.36 -20.58 -38.34
N ASP A 569 -37.27 -21.91 -38.41
CA ASP A 569 -38.40 -22.79 -38.72
C ASP A 569 -39.18 -23.12 -37.43
N ASP A 570 -39.94 -22.15 -36.93
CA ASP A 570 -40.85 -22.30 -35.80
C ASP A 570 -42.23 -21.70 -36.13
N ARG A 571 -43.27 -22.54 -36.08
CA ARG A 571 -44.67 -22.17 -36.36
C ARG A 571 -45.19 -21.05 -35.44
N GLN A 572 -44.54 -20.79 -34.30
CA GLN A 572 -44.90 -19.67 -33.43
C GLN A 572 -44.73 -18.31 -34.12
N PHE A 573 -43.81 -18.17 -35.10
CA PHE A 573 -43.64 -16.94 -35.89
C PHE A 573 -44.75 -16.70 -36.93
N GLU A 574 -45.50 -17.75 -37.30
CA GLU A 574 -46.69 -17.63 -38.16
C GLU A 574 -47.87 -17.04 -37.37
N LYS A 575 -47.98 -17.38 -36.09
CA LYS A 575 -49.12 -16.99 -35.23
C LYS A 575 -48.87 -15.70 -34.46
N ASN A 576 -47.62 -15.47 -34.05
CA ASN A 576 -47.26 -14.36 -33.19
C ASN A 576 -46.24 -13.45 -33.88
N VAL A 577 -46.28 -12.18 -33.49
CA VAL A 577 -45.33 -11.16 -33.91
C VAL A 577 -44.74 -10.49 -32.68
N PHE A 578 -43.51 -10.01 -32.78
CA PHE A 578 -42.90 -9.20 -31.77
C PHE A 578 -41.96 -8.17 -32.38
N LEU A 579 -41.76 -7.09 -31.64
CA LEU A 579 -40.79 -6.04 -31.90
C LEU A 579 -40.20 -5.64 -30.56
N PHE A 580 -38.92 -5.87 -30.36
CA PHE A 580 -38.16 -5.43 -29.20
C PHE A 580 -37.12 -4.43 -29.64
N TYR A 581 -37.03 -3.33 -28.93
CA TYR A 581 -36.01 -2.32 -29.09
C TYR A 581 -35.47 -1.97 -27.72
N MET A 582 -34.15 -1.96 -27.58
CA MET A 582 -33.49 -1.55 -26.36
C MET A 582 -32.19 -0.83 -26.69
N ASN A 583 -31.98 0.33 -26.11
CA ASN A 583 -30.70 1.02 -26.06
C ASN A 583 -30.36 1.36 -24.59
N GLU A 584 -29.37 2.22 -24.35
CA GLU A 584 -28.93 2.59 -22.99
C GLU A 584 -30.01 3.37 -22.19
N ASP A 585 -30.93 4.03 -22.89
CA ASP A 585 -31.87 5.01 -22.33
C ASP A 585 -33.34 4.57 -22.40
N TYR A 586 -33.67 3.80 -23.43
CA TYR A 586 -35.03 3.48 -23.84
C TYR A 586 -35.17 2.00 -24.12
N ALA A 587 -36.36 1.51 -23.81
CA ALA A 587 -36.78 0.17 -24.16
C ALA A 587 -38.22 0.18 -24.61
N TYR A 588 -38.52 -0.61 -25.62
CA TYR A 588 -39.85 -0.80 -26.15
C TYR A 588 -40.03 -2.26 -26.54
N ALA A 589 -41.16 -2.83 -26.17
CA ALA A 589 -41.63 -4.12 -26.67
C ALA A 589 -43.04 -4.00 -27.21
N PHE A 590 -43.29 -4.66 -28.32
CA PHE A 590 -44.60 -5.06 -28.79
C PHE A 590 -44.59 -6.58 -28.96
N ILE A 591 -45.64 -7.25 -28.47
CA ILE A 591 -45.87 -8.68 -28.64
C ILE A 591 -47.33 -8.83 -29.06
N GLY A 592 -47.60 -9.48 -30.18
CA GLY A 592 -48.95 -9.60 -30.73
C GLY A 592 -49.27 -10.98 -31.28
N ARG A 593 -50.55 -11.31 -31.33
CA ARG A 593 -51.11 -12.47 -32.02
C ARG A 593 -51.83 -12.02 -33.27
N ARG A 594 -51.62 -12.74 -34.38
CA ARG A 594 -52.40 -12.56 -35.61
C ARG A 594 -53.84 -13.06 -35.40
N THR A 595 -54.79 -12.27 -35.85
CA THR A 595 -56.23 -12.57 -35.84
C THR A 595 -56.83 -12.19 -37.19
N ASP A 596 -58.05 -12.65 -37.49
CA ASP A 596 -58.75 -12.33 -38.74
C ASP A 596 -58.97 -10.83 -38.97
N LYS A 597 -58.84 -10.00 -37.92
CA LYS A 597 -59.09 -8.55 -37.95
C LYS A 597 -57.84 -7.70 -37.78
N GLY A 598 -56.64 -8.30 -37.70
CA GLY A 598 -55.37 -7.61 -37.47
C GLY A 598 -54.56 -8.22 -36.33
N LEU A 599 -53.73 -7.41 -35.67
CA LEU A 599 -52.92 -7.82 -34.53
C LEU A 599 -53.57 -7.37 -33.24
N VAL A 600 -53.67 -8.31 -32.30
CA VAL A 600 -54.02 -8.00 -30.91
C VAL A 600 -52.80 -8.27 -30.06
N GLY A 601 -52.33 -7.28 -29.31
CA GLY A 601 -51.05 -7.36 -28.64
C GLY A 601 -50.93 -6.58 -27.36
N PHE A 602 -49.81 -6.81 -26.70
CA PHE A 602 -49.34 -6.13 -25.52
C PHE A 602 -48.11 -5.32 -25.91
N HIS A 603 -48.09 -4.04 -25.56
CA HIS A 603 -46.88 -3.23 -25.70
C HIS A 603 -46.46 -2.65 -24.36
N THR A 604 -45.16 -2.46 -24.20
CA THR A 604 -44.59 -1.94 -22.97
C THR A 604 -43.31 -1.17 -23.22
N SER A 605 -43.08 -0.13 -22.42
CA SER A 605 -41.80 0.57 -22.28
C SER A 605 -41.08 0.21 -20.98
N ASP A 606 -41.47 -0.89 -20.32
CA ASP A 606 -40.80 -1.40 -19.13
C ASP A 606 -39.44 -2.01 -19.53
N PHE A 607 -38.37 -1.28 -19.18
CA PHE A 607 -37.00 -1.65 -19.50
C PHE A 607 -36.62 -3.06 -19.03
N TYR A 608 -37.00 -3.44 -17.80
CA TYR A 608 -36.66 -4.76 -17.27
C TYR A 608 -37.41 -5.87 -18.01
N PHE A 609 -38.66 -5.60 -18.38
CA PHE A 609 -39.42 -6.54 -19.18
C PHE A 609 -38.73 -6.79 -20.54
N VAL A 610 -38.38 -5.73 -21.26
CA VAL A 610 -37.76 -5.83 -22.59
C VAL A 610 -36.41 -6.56 -22.52
N GLU A 611 -35.56 -6.17 -21.57
CA GLU A 611 -34.25 -6.80 -21.32
C GLU A 611 -34.38 -8.32 -21.10
N ASN A 612 -35.30 -8.75 -20.22
CA ASN A 612 -35.51 -10.18 -19.96
C ASN A 612 -36.12 -10.91 -21.15
N MET A 613 -37.01 -10.27 -21.92
CA MET A 613 -37.58 -10.87 -23.12
C MET A 613 -36.53 -11.08 -24.20
N ILE A 614 -35.63 -10.11 -24.41
CA ILE A 614 -34.48 -10.26 -25.31
C ILE A 614 -33.58 -11.38 -24.81
N ALA A 615 -33.24 -11.42 -23.52
CA ALA A 615 -32.41 -12.47 -22.95
C ALA A 615 -33.00 -13.87 -23.17
N LYS A 616 -34.31 -14.04 -22.89
CA LYS A 616 -35.04 -15.30 -23.11
C LYS A 616 -35.11 -15.69 -24.58
N LEU A 617 -35.27 -14.71 -25.49
CA LEU A 617 -35.28 -14.94 -26.93
C LEU A 617 -33.92 -15.44 -27.42
N GLN A 618 -32.83 -14.78 -26.99
CA GLN A 618 -31.47 -15.16 -27.31
C GLN A 618 -31.14 -16.58 -26.85
N ASP A 619 -31.56 -16.94 -25.63
CA ASP A 619 -31.34 -18.27 -25.07
C ASP A 619 -32.19 -19.35 -25.79
N GLN A 620 -33.45 -19.05 -26.13
CA GLN A 620 -34.36 -19.96 -26.83
C GLN A 620 -33.82 -20.36 -28.22
N TYR A 621 -33.25 -19.41 -28.96
CA TYR A 621 -32.80 -19.61 -30.35
C TYR A 621 -31.27 -19.63 -30.50
N GLN A 622 -30.53 -19.69 -29.39
CA GLN A 622 -29.07 -19.74 -29.36
C GLN A 622 -28.42 -18.67 -30.24
N LEU A 623 -28.93 -17.44 -30.19
CA LEU A 623 -28.47 -16.32 -31.03
C LEU A 623 -27.07 -15.78 -30.62
N ARG A 624 -26.30 -16.58 -29.87
CA ARG A 624 -25.08 -16.21 -29.14
C ARG A 624 -23.83 -15.98 -30.00
N ALA A 625 -23.94 -15.97 -31.33
CA ALA A 625 -22.77 -15.95 -32.22
C ALA A 625 -22.57 -14.67 -33.04
N GLN A 626 -23.42 -13.63 -32.93
CA GLN A 626 -23.34 -12.46 -33.84
C GLN A 626 -23.61 -11.08 -33.21
N VAL A 627 -23.58 -10.91 -31.88
CA VAL A 627 -23.79 -9.61 -31.20
C VAL A 627 -22.65 -9.27 -30.26
#